data_AF-A0AAD9PUT4-F1
#
_entry.id   AF-A0AAD9PUT4-F1
#
_cell.length_a   1.000
_cell.length_b   1.000
_cell.length_c   1.000
_cell.angle_alpha   90.00
_cell.angle_beta   90.00
_cell.angle_gamma   90.00
#
_symmetry.space_group_name_H-M   'P 1'
#
loop_
_entity.id
_entity.type
_entity.pdbx_description
1 polymer ?
#
loop_
_entity_poly.entity_id
_entity_poly.type
_entity_poly.pdbx_seq_one_letter_code
_entity_poly.pdbx_strand_id
1 'polypeptide(L)' 'MQRAPQPSCFDRVKVGFMMGFAIGMSSAALFGTYSAFKYGLRGRELVSSIGKIMLQGGGTFGVFMSVGTAIRC' A
#
# COMPACT_ATOMS: atom_id res chain seq x y z
N MET A 1 -6.85 -20.61 8.50
CA MET A 1 -6.26 -20.39 9.85
C MET A 1 -5.82 -18.93 9.87
N GLN A 2 -6.30 -18.02 10.71
CA GLN A 2 -6.46 -18.05 12.17
C GLN A 2 -7.76 -17.37 12.64
N ARG A 3 -8.27 -17.90 13.75
CA ARG A 3 -9.34 -17.35 14.59
C ARG A 3 -8.71 -16.28 15.47
N ALA A 4 -8.98 -15.00 15.21
CA ALA A 4 -8.51 -13.90 16.05
C ALA A 4 -9.66 -13.39 16.95
N PRO A 5 -9.37 -13.02 18.22
CA PRO A 5 -10.36 -12.46 19.16
C PRO A 5 -11.08 -11.29 18.49
N GLN A 6 -12.40 -11.16 18.70
CA GLN A 6 -13.27 -10.12 18.12
C GLN A 6 -12.50 -8.79 18.03
N PRO A 7 -11.93 -8.45 16.86
CA PRO A 7 -11.02 -7.32 16.81
C PRO A 7 -11.88 -6.08 16.94
N SER A 8 -11.59 -5.24 17.95
CA SER A 8 -12.22 -3.92 18.11
C SER A 8 -12.22 -3.17 16.79
N CYS A 9 -13.17 -2.26 16.61
CA CYS A 9 -13.28 -1.45 15.40
C CYS A 9 -11.91 -0.89 14.96
N PHE A 10 -11.13 -0.43 15.93
CA PHE A 10 -9.78 0.10 15.73
C PHE A 10 -8.74 -0.94 15.24
N ASP A 11 -8.86 -2.19 15.68
CA ASP A 11 -7.96 -3.28 15.29
C ASP A 11 -8.23 -3.70 13.84
N ARG A 12 -9.52 -3.72 13.43
CA ARG A 12 -9.91 -3.94 12.03
C ARG A 12 -9.40 -2.83 11.11
N VAL A 13 -9.50 -1.57 11.54
CA VAL A 13 -8.97 -0.42 10.79
C VAL A 13 -7.46 -0.51 10.63
N LYS A 14 -6.73 -0.86 11.71
CA LYS A 14 -5.28 -1.04 11.66
C LYS A 14 -4.86 -2.17 10.70
N VAL A 15 -5.54 -3.32 10.78
CA VAL A 15 -5.28 -4.45 9.88
C VAL A 15 -5.61 -4.08 8.43
N GLY A 16 -6.74 -3.39 8.19
CA GLY A 16 -7.14 -2.91 6.86
C GLY A 16 -6.14 -1.92 6.27
N PHE A 17 -5.63 -1.00 7.09
CA PHE A 17 -4.56 -0.09 6.70
C PHE A 17 -3.28 -0.83 6.33
N MET A 18 -2.81 -1.76 7.17
CA MET A 18 -1.59 -2.54 6.92
C MET A 18 -1.71 -3.39 5.65
N MET A 19 -2.84 -4.07 5.44
CA MET A 19 -3.07 -4.87 4.24
C MET A 19 -3.15 -3.99 2.99
N GLY A 20 -3.91 -2.90 3.04
CA GLY A 20 -4.03 -1.95 1.93
C GLY A 20 -2.69 -1.30 1.58
N PHE A 21 -1.90 -0.96 2.59
CA PHE A 21 -0.56 -0.41 2.39
C PHE A 21 0.40 -1.43 1.78
N ALA A 22 0.40 -2.68 2.25
CA ALA A 22 1.23 -3.75 1.70
C ALA A 22 0.89 -4.06 0.23
N ILE A 23 -0.40 -4.16 -0.10
CA ILE A 23 -0.88 -4.42 -1.48
C ILE A 23 -0.59 -3.22 -2.38
N GLY A 24 -0.85 -2.01 -1.90
CA GLY A 24 -0.58 -0.76 -2.62
C GLY A 24 0.92 -0.58 -2.89
N MET A 25 1.78 -0.85 -1.91
CA MET A 25 3.23 -0.85 -2.08
C MET A 25 3.69 -1.90 -3.10
N SER A 26 3.21 -3.13 -3.00
CA SER A 26 3.65 -4.24 -3.87
C SER A 26 3.27 -4.00 -5.34
N SER A 27 2.04 -3.55 -5.58
CA SER A 27 1.55 -3.23 -6.92
C SER A 27 2.25 -1.99 -7.49
N ALA A 28 2.38 -0.92 -6.72
CA ALA A 28 3.12 0.28 -7.11
C ALA A 28 4.60 -0.01 -7.35
N ALA A 29 5.20 -0.94 -6.61
CA ALA A 29 6.57 -1.40 -6.83
C ALA A 29 6.71 -2.10 -8.18
N LEU A 30 5.83 -3.05 -8.49
CA LEU A 30 5.89 -3.81 -9.74
C LEU A 30 5.69 -2.89 -10.96
N PHE A 31 4.61 -2.10 -10.96
CA PHE A 31 4.30 -1.20 -12.09
C PHE A 31 5.25 -0.01 -12.16
N GLY A 32 5.68 0.53 -11.02
CA GLY A 32 6.65 1.62 -10.94
C GLY A 32 8.04 1.19 -11.41
N THR A 33 8.50 0.00 -10.99
CA THR A 33 9.80 -0.54 -11.42
C THR A 33 9.77 -0.94 -12.89
N TYR A 34 8.70 -1.56 -13.37
CA TYR A 34 8.57 -1.92 -14.78
C TYR A 34 8.56 -0.69 -15.70
N SER A 35 7.82 0.36 -15.31
CA SER A 35 7.80 1.63 -16.04
C SER A 35 9.16 2.31 -16.01
N ALA A 36 9.82 2.35 -14.85
CA ALA A 36 11.13 2.99 -14.73
C ALA A 36 12.23 2.24 -15.52
N PHE A 37 12.17 0.91 -15.57
CA PHE A 37 13.06 0.08 -16.40
C PHE A 37 12.82 0.34 -17.90
N LYS A 38 11.55 0.48 -18.32
CA LYS A 38 11.18 0.83 -19.70
C LYS A 38 11.62 2.23 -20.11
N TYR A 39 11.53 3.22 -19.22
CA TYR A 39 11.96 4.59 -19.50
C TYR A 39 13.47 4.80 -19.41
N GLY A 40 14.25 3.77 -19.05
CA GLY A 40 15.71 3.84 -18.99
C GLY A 40 16.25 4.76 -17.89
N LEU A 41 15.45 5.12 -16.88
CA LEU A 41 15.93 5.91 -15.75
C LEU A 41 17.01 5.13 -15.01
N ARG A 42 18.15 5.77 -14.74
CA ARG A 42 19.31 5.15 -14.08
C ARG A 42 19.52 5.74 -12.69
N GLY A 43 19.82 4.87 -11.74
CA GLY A 43 20.34 5.25 -10.43
C GLY A 43 19.31 5.90 -9.49
N ARG A 44 19.67 7.05 -8.92
CA ARG A 44 19.01 7.67 -7.76
C ARG A 44 17.66 8.32 -8.08
N GLU A 45 17.48 8.82 -9.29
CA GLU A 45 16.19 9.38 -9.76
C GLU A 45 15.12 8.29 -9.95
N LEU A 46 15.53 7.07 -10.34
CA LEU A 46 14.65 5.91 -10.44
C LEU A 46 14.11 5.51 -9.06
N VAL A 47 14.99 5.37 -8.06
CA VAL A 47 14.59 5.00 -6.70
C VAL A 47 13.74 6.09 -6.05
N SER A 48 14.06 7.38 -6.29
CA SER A 48 13.27 8.51 -5.79
C SER A 48 11.86 8.54 -6.41
N SER A 49 11.74 8.30 -7.72
CA SER A 49 10.44 8.27 -8.42
C SER A 49 9.60 7.06 -8.04
N ILE A 50 10.21 5.86 -8.00
CA ILE A 50 9.52 4.64 -7.57
C ILE A 50 9.10 4.78 -6.10
N GLY A 51 9.97 5.30 -5.22
CA GLY A 51 9.65 5.54 -3.82
C GLY A 51 8.48 6.50 -3.63
N LYS A 52 8.39 7.57 -4.43
CA LYS A 52 7.23 8.47 -4.45
C LYS A 52 5.95 7.76 -4.88
N ILE A 53 6.00 6.99 -5.97
CA ILE A 53 4.85 6.23 -6.50
C ILE A 53 4.39 5.16 -5.49
N MET A 54 5.34 4.48 -4.86
CA MET A 54 5.15 3.51 -3.79
C MET A 54 4.46 4.13 -2.57
N LEU A 55 4.96 5.26 -2.06
CA LEU A 55 4.37 5.94 -0.91
C LEU A 55 3.00 6.53 -1.23
N GLN A 56 2.84 7.11 -2.43
CA GLN A 56 1.58 7.68 -2.88
C GLN A 56 0.51 6.60 -3.08
N GLY A 57 0.86 5.49 -3.74
CA GLY A 57 -0.03 4.34 -3.95
C GLY A 57 -0.33 3.61 -2.65
N GLY A 58 0.70 3.25 -1.86
CA GLY A 58 0.53 2.60 -0.56
C GLY A 58 -0.29 3.43 0.42
N GLY A 59 -0.04 4.74 0.48
CA GLY A 59 -0.79 5.66 1.33
C GLY A 59 -2.27 5.75 0.96
N THR A 60 -2.60 5.93 -0.32
CA THR A 60 -4.00 6.03 -0.76
C THR A 60 -4.75 4.70 -0.64
N PHE A 61 -4.16 3.58 -1.05
CA PHE A 61 -4.79 2.26 -0.90
C PHE A 61 -4.94 1.84 0.57
N GLY A 62 -3.95 2.14 1.42
CA GLY A 62 -4.01 1.91 2.87
C GLY A 62 -5.12 2.75 3.53
N VAL A 63 -5.20 4.04 3.23
CA VAL A 63 -6.26 4.92 3.77
C VAL A 63 -7.64 4.50 3.25
N PHE A 64 -7.77 4.14 1.97
CA PHE A 64 -9.05 3.69 1.41
C PHE A 64 -9.57 2.42 2.09
N MET A 65 -8.72 1.40 2.26
CA MET A 65 -9.10 0.16 2.94
C MET A 65 -9.31 0.37 4.45
N SER A 66 -8.55 1.28 5.07
CA SER A 66 -8.77 1.75 6.44
C SER A 66 -10.15 2.38 6.62
N VAL A 67 -10.56 3.29 5.73
CA VAL A 67 -11.89 3.93 5.79
C VAL A 67 -13.01 2.94 5.48
N GLY A 68 -12.82 2.06 4.48
CA GLY A 68 -13.80 1.03 4.14
C GLY A 68 -14.05 0.04 5.29
N THR A 69 -13.00 -0.31 6.04
CA THR A 69 -13.12 -1.12 7.26
C THR A 69 -13.67 -0.33 8.44
N ALA A 70 -13.33 0.95 8.59
CA ALA A 70 -13.88 1.83 9.63
C ALA A 70 -15.39 2.00 9.52
N ILE A 71 -15.92 2.14 8.30
CA ILE A 71 -17.36 2.23 8.04
C ILE A 71 -18.05 0.87 8.28
N ARG A 72 -17.32 -0.24 8.16
CA ARG A 72 -17.81 -1.62 8.35
C ARG A 72 -17.53 -2.20 9.73
N CYS A 73 -17.15 -1.34 10.68
CA CYS A 73 -17.04 -1.69 12.09
C CYS A 73 -18.41 -1.72 12.76
#